data_AF-A0A1Y6CPT2-F1
#
_entry.id   AF-A0A1Y6CPT2-F1
#
_cell.length_a   1.000
_cell.length_b   1.000
_cell.length_c   1.000
_cell.angle_alpha   90.00
_cell.angle_beta   90.00
_cell.angle_gamma   90.00
#
_symmetry.space_group_name_H-M   'P 1'
#
loop_
_entity.id
_entity.type
_entity.pdbx_description
1 polymer ?
#
loop_
_entity_poly.entity_id
_entity_poly.type
_entity_poly.pdbx_seq_one_letter_code
_entity_poly.pdbx_strand_id
1 'polypeptide(L)'
;MIRCLIALSCLVSASAFGSKKFEDRKARMIDHLTQKIGHFEEAKTCAESAADKAALKACRKALKDANKALKASRKADKMKRMEAKDKKDEEPTDKPEEE
;
A
#
# COMPACT_ATOMS: atom_id res chain seq x y z
N MET A 1 2.27 -14.78 -47.49
CA MET A 1 2.19 -15.04 -46.03
C MET A 1 3.06 -14.11 -45.17
N ILE A 2 3.85 -13.19 -45.74
CA ILE A 2 4.74 -12.27 -44.96
C ILE A 2 4.01 -11.01 -44.44
N ARG A 3 2.88 -10.63 -45.05
CA ARG A 3 2.12 -9.41 -44.69
C ARG A 3 1.29 -9.51 -43.39
N CYS A 4 1.03 -10.72 -42.88
CA CYS A 4 0.36 -10.89 -41.58
C CYS A 4 1.30 -10.72 -40.38
N LEU A 5 2.62 -10.92 -40.55
CA LEU A 5 3.58 -10.84 -39.44
C LEU A 5 3.83 -9.40 -38.99
N ILE A 6 3.68 -8.40 -39.87
CA ILE A 6 3.92 -6.99 -39.54
C ILE A 6 2.72 -6.38 -38.80
N ALA A 7 1.50 -6.88 -39.04
CA ALA A 7 0.31 -6.38 -38.35
C ALA A 7 0.23 -6.85 -36.88
N LEU A 8 0.82 -8.01 -36.56
CA LEU A 8 0.82 -8.56 -35.20
C LEU A 8 1.80 -7.83 -34.25
N SER A 9 2.86 -7.22 -34.78
CA SER A 9 3.86 -6.51 -33.96
C SER A 9 3.41 -5.10 -33.55
N CYS A 10 2.52 -4.46 -34.31
CA CYS A 10 2.02 -3.13 -33.97
C CYS A 10 0.98 -3.13 -32.83
N LEU A 11 0.28 -4.24 -32.59
CA LEU A 11 -0.77 -4.32 -31.56
C LEU A 11 -0.21 -4.38 -30.12
N VAL A 12 1.05 -4.77 -29.95
CA VAL A 12 1.73 -4.81 -28.64
C VAL A 12 2.21 -3.43 -28.20
N SER A 13 2.33 -2.46 -29.11
CA SER A 13 2.94 -1.15 -28.83
C SER A 13 1.96 -0.11 -28.26
N ALA A 14 0.67 -0.44 -28.13
CA ALA A 14 -0.38 0.52 -27.76
C ALA A 14 -0.68 0.65 -26.24
N SER A 15 -0.06 -0.16 -25.37
CA SER A 15 -0.37 -0.18 -23.93
C SER A 15 0.56 0.68 -23.03
N ALA A 16 1.46 1.47 -23.63
CA ALA A 16 2.52 2.15 -22.88
C ALA A 16 2.13 3.48 -22.19
N PHE A 17 0.99 4.09 -22.51
CA PHE A 17 0.60 5.40 -21.98
C PHE A 17 -0.39 5.28 -20.82
N GLY A 18 0.09 4.76 -19.68
CA GLY A 18 -0.71 4.59 -18.44
C GLY A 18 -0.14 3.55 -17.48
N SER A 19 0.79 2.73 -17.95
CA SER A 19 1.38 1.59 -17.25
C SER A 19 2.07 1.95 -15.93
N LYS A 20 2.84 3.05 -15.86
CA LYS A 20 3.64 3.36 -14.65
C LYS A 20 2.78 3.58 -13.40
N LYS A 21 1.73 4.42 -13.48
CA LYS A 21 0.82 4.66 -12.34
C LYS A 21 0.02 3.41 -11.95
N PHE A 22 -0.30 2.56 -12.94
CA PHE A 22 -1.00 1.31 -12.72
C PHE A 22 -0.10 0.29 -12.02
N GLU A 23 1.12 0.08 -12.50
CA GLU A 23 2.10 -0.82 -11.88
C GLU A 23 2.45 -0.35 -10.45
N ASP A 24 2.61 0.96 -10.22
CA ASP A 24 2.81 1.49 -8.87
C ASP A 24 1.63 1.20 -7.94
N ARG A 25 0.39 1.29 -8.45
CA ARG A 25 -0.82 0.99 -7.66
C ARG A 25 -0.94 -0.51 -7.40
N LYS A 26 -0.62 -1.35 -8.38
CA LYS A 26 -0.60 -2.81 -8.25
C LYS A 26 0.45 -3.25 -7.25
N ALA A 27 1.67 -2.70 -7.33
CA ALA A 27 2.75 -2.97 -6.37
C ALA A 27 2.32 -2.65 -4.94
N ARG A 28 1.73 -1.46 -4.71
CA ARG A 28 1.17 -1.08 -3.40
C ARG A 28 0.06 -2.02 -2.93
N MET A 29 -0.80 -2.48 -3.84
CA MET A 29 -1.87 -3.40 -3.49
C MET A 29 -1.33 -4.77 -3.10
N ILE A 30 -0.34 -5.29 -3.83
CA ILE A 30 0.33 -6.55 -3.51
C ILE A 30 1.01 -6.43 -2.14
N ASP A 31 1.74 -5.36 -1.91
CA ASP A 31 2.39 -5.10 -0.61
C ASP A 31 1.39 -5.09 0.55
N HIS A 32 0.24 -4.42 0.37
CA HIS A 32 -0.84 -4.44 1.34
C HIS A 32 -1.42 -5.84 1.59
N LEU A 33 -1.51 -6.68 0.56
CA LEU A 33 -1.99 -8.06 0.70
C LEU A 33 -0.96 -8.92 1.41
N THR A 34 0.33 -8.81 1.05
CA THR A 34 1.43 -9.53 1.72
C THR A 34 1.48 -9.18 3.20
N GLN A 35 1.34 -7.90 3.57
CA GLN A 35 1.27 -7.49 4.97
C GLN A 35 0.08 -8.13 5.71
N LYS A 36 -1.09 -8.22 5.07
CA LYS A 36 -2.26 -8.87 5.66
C LYS A 36 -2.05 -10.37 5.82
N ILE A 37 -1.44 -11.03 4.84
CA ILE A 37 -1.12 -12.46 4.90
C ILE A 37 -0.21 -12.72 6.08
N GLY A 38 0.87 -11.95 6.25
CA GLY A 38 1.76 -12.08 7.42
C GLY A 38 1.02 -11.98 8.75
N HIS A 39 0.11 -11.02 8.90
CA HIS A 39 -0.71 -10.91 10.13
C HIS A 39 -1.63 -12.12 10.36
N PHE A 40 -2.19 -12.70 9.30
CA PHE A 40 -3.01 -13.90 9.43
C PHE A 40 -2.18 -15.14 9.73
N GLU A 41 -0.98 -15.25 9.17
CA GLU A 41 -0.04 -16.32 9.47
C GLU A 41 0.42 -16.25 10.93
N GLU A 42 0.82 -15.07 11.43
CA GLU A 42 1.13 -14.86 12.84
C GLU A 42 -0.02 -15.27 13.75
N ALA A 43 -1.25 -14.86 13.40
CA ALA A 43 -2.44 -15.21 14.16
C ALA A 43 -2.73 -16.72 14.14
N LYS A 44 -2.56 -17.34 12.97
CA LYS A 44 -2.71 -18.79 12.78
C LYS A 44 -1.69 -19.55 13.64
N THR A 45 -0.41 -19.22 13.55
CA THR A 45 0.64 -19.86 14.35
C THR A 45 0.42 -19.67 15.85
N CYS A 46 -0.05 -18.49 16.27
CA CYS A 46 -0.39 -18.25 17.67
C CYS A 46 -1.57 -19.13 18.12
N ALA A 47 -2.59 -19.30 17.28
CA ALA A 47 -3.72 -20.16 17.59
C ALA A 47 -3.34 -21.65 17.58
N GLU A 48 -2.49 -22.09 16.64
CA GLU A 48 -2.01 -23.48 16.54
C GLU A 48 -1.11 -23.87 17.72
N SER A 49 -0.32 -22.93 18.24
CA SER A 49 0.56 -23.16 19.40
C SER A 49 -0.15 -23.03 20.76
N ALA A 50 -1.40 -22.55 20.78
CA ALA A 50 -2.13 -22.38 22.03
C ALA A 50 -2.64 -23.72 22.57
N ALA A 51 -2.05 -24.18 23.67
CA ALA A 51 -2.43 -25.43 24.33
C ALA A 51 -3.79 -25.35 25.05
N ASP A 52 -4.25 -24.15 25.43
CA ASP A 52 -5.46 -23.95 26.20
C ASP A 52 -6.16 -22.61 25.91
N LYS A 53 -7.35 -22.43 26.52
CA LYS A 53 -8.17 -21.22 26.36
C LYS A 53 -7.49 -19.97 26.92
N ALA A 54 -6.56 -20.10 27.87
CA ALA A 54 -5.82 -18.99 28.43
C ALA A 54 -4.76 -18.49 27.43
N ALA A 55 -4.04 -19.42 26.78
CA ALA A 55 -3.10 -19.16 25.71
C ALA A 55 -3.78 -18.50 24.49
N LEU A 56 -4.97 -18.94 24.09
CA LEU A 56 -5.75 -18.28 23.03
C LEU A 56 -6.13 -16.83 23.38
N LYS A 57 -6.49 -16.56 24.65
CA LYS A 57 -6.75 -15.18 25.10
C LYS A 57 -5.49 -14.32 25.06
N ALA A 58 -4.34 -14.88 25.45
CA ALA A 58 -3.05 -14.20 25.36
C ALA A 58 -2.69 -13.85 23.92
N CYS A 59 -2.83 -14.79 22.98
CA CYS A 59 -2.68 -14.58 21.54
C CYS A 59 -3.56 -13.45 21.01
N ARG A 60 -4.85 -13.47 21.37
CA ARG A 60 -5.80 -12.43 20.96
C ARG A 60 -5.43 -11.05 21.51
N LYS A 61 -4.90 -10.99 22.73
CA LYS A 61 -4.45 -9.74 23.35
C LYS A 61 -3.20 -9.19 22.64
N ALA A 62 -2.20 -10.04 22.39
CA ALA A 62 -1.00 -9.68 21.66
C ALA A 62 -1.31 -9.13 20.27
N LEU A 63 -2.15 -9.83 19.49
CA LEU A 63 -2.60 -9.37 18.17
C LEU A 63 -3.37 -8.04 18.25
N LYS A 64 -4.19 -7.85 19.30
CA LYS A 64 -4.94 -6.60 19.48
C LYS A 64 -4.01 -5.42 19.78
N ASP A 65 -2.99 -5.64 20.60
CA ASP A 65 -2.04 -4.59 20.98
C ASP A 65 -1.09 -4.24 19.83
N ALA A 66 -0.62 -5.23 19.06
CA ALA A 66 0.10 -5.00 17.79
C ALA A 66 -0.73 -4.19 16.79
N ASN A 67 -2.02 -4.52 16.63
CA ASN A 67 -2.93 -3.76 15.77
C ASN A 67 -3.16 -2.32 16.25
N LYS A 68 -3.22 -2.08 17.57
CA LYS A 68 -3.32 -0.71 18.12
C LYS A 68 -2.06 0.09 17.81
N ALA A 69 -0.88 -0.49 17.99
CA ALA A 69 0.39 0.17 17.68
C ALA A 69 0.46 0.56 16.20
N LEU A 70 0.10 -0.35 15.29
CA LEU A 70 0.00 -0.06 13.86
C LEU A 70 -1.01 1.07 13.54
N LYS A 71 -2.18 1.07 14.18
CA LYS A 71 -3.17 2.15 14.01
C LYS A 71 -2.64 3.50 14.52
N ALA A 72 -1.92 3.52 15.64
CA ALA A 72 -1.34 4.74 16.18
C ALA A 72 -0.25 5.30 15.24
N SER A 73 0.66 4.45 14.77
CA SER A 73 1.67 4.81 13.77
C SER A 73 1.03 5.39 12.50
N ARG A 74 0.02 4.72 11.94
CA ARG A 74 -0.70 5.22 10.75
C ARG A 74 -1.42 6.55 10.99
N LYS A 75 -1.95 6.79 12.20
CA LYS A 75 -2.56 8.08 12.54
C LYS A 75 -1.51 9.18 12.58
N ALA A 76 -0.35 8.93 13.19
CA ALA A 76 0.75 9.90 13.23
C ALA A 76 1.24 10.24 11.82
N ASP A 77 1.42 9.23 10.96
CA ASP A 77 1.81 9.46 9.56
C ASP A 77 0.75 10.22 8.78
N LYS A 78 -0.54 9.96 9.05
CA LYS A 78 -1.64 10.71 8.46
C LYS A 78 -1.61 12.18 8.89
N MET A 79 -1.38 12.47 10.17
CA MET A 79 -1.28 13.86 10.66
C MET A 79 -0.11 14.59 9.99
N LYS A 80 1.09 13.99 9.95
CA LYS A 80 2.25 14.57 9.25
C LYS A 80 1.98 14.88 7.78
N ARG A 81 1.23 14.01 7.09
CA ARG A 81 0.84 14.23 5.69
C ARG A 81 -0.22 15.32 5.53
N MET A 82 -1.07 15.54 6.52
CA MET A 82 -2.04 16.65 6.50
C MET A 82 -1.32 17.96 6.76
N GLU A 83 -0.46 18.03 7.79
CA GLU A 83 0.38 19.20 8.08
C GLU A 83 1.28 19.60 6.90
N ALA A 84 1.86 18.62 6.20
CA ALA A 84 2.68 18.90 5.01
C ALA A 84 1.87 19.39 3.80
N LYS A 85 0.56 19.10 3.74
CA LYS A 85 -0.33 19.63 2.71
C LYS A 85 -0.76 21.05 3.07
N ASP A 86 -1.20 21.26 4.31
CA ASP A 86 -1.66 22.56 4.78
C ASP A 86 -0.54 23.62 4.61
N LYS A 87 0.72 23.29 4.94
CA LYS A 87 1.88 24.17 4.70
C LYS A 87 2.17 24.46 3.23
N LYS A 88 1.81 23.55 2.32
CA LYS A 88 2.04 23.71 0.88
C LYS A 88 0.97 24.61 0.25
N ASP A 89 -0.22 24.62 0.83
CA ASP A 89 -1.33 25.48 0.40
C ASP A 89 -1.25 26.90 1.02
N GLU A 90 -0.39 27.10 2.04
CA GLU A 90 -0.11 28.39 2.70
C GLU A 90 1.03 29.19 2.07
N GLU A 91 1.87 28.59 1.22
CA GLU A 91 2.93 29.30 0.50
C GLU A 91 2.31 30.02 -0.72
N PRO A 92 2.22 31.36 -0.74
CA PRO A 92 1.69 32.08 -1.88
C PRO A 92 2.63 31.83 -3.06
N THR A 93 2.13 31.21 -4.12
CA THR A 93 2.83 31.21 -5.41
C THR A 93 2.77 32.63 -5.99
N ASP A 94 3.60 33.52 -5.48
CA ASP A 94 4.04 34.71 -6.21
C ASP A 94 4.90 34.20 -7.37
N LYS A 95 4.25 33.92 -8.50
CA LYS A 95 4.95 33.80 -9.78
C LYS A 95 5.43 35.21 -10.14
N PRO A 96 6.74 35.47 -10.32
CA PRO A 96 7.14 36.66 -11.06
C PRO A 96 6.64 36.49 -12.50
N GLU A 97 5.80 37.42 -12.94
CA GLU A 97 5.53 37.67 -14.35
C GLU A 97 6.86 38.13 -14.97
N GLU A 98 7.47 37.29 -15.81
CA GLU A 98 8.57 37.72 -16.69
C GLU A 98 7.93 38.39 -17.93
N GLU A 99 8.12 39.71 -18.02
CA GLU A 99 7.97 40.54 -19.24
C GLU A 99 8.99 40.18 -20.33
#